data_AF-A0A1G8INQ7-F1
#
_entry.id   AF-A0A1G8INQ7-F1
#
_cell.length_a   1.000
_cell.length_b   1.000
_cell.length_c   1.000
_cell.angle_alpha   90.00
_cell.angle_beta   90.00
_cell.angle_gamma   90.00
#
_symmetry.space_group_name_H-M   'P 1'
#
loop_
_entity.id
_entity.type
_entity.pdbx_description
1 polymer ?
#
loop_
_entity_poly.entity_id
_entity_poly.type
_entity_poly.pdbx_seq_one_letter_code
_entity_poly.pdbx_strand_id
1 'polypeptide(L)' 'MDLKSKRRELQGVNGAAGVVAALGGFVGHLYSPAVAIFCAFAIWILGATLINLLTDPPDKG' A
#
# COMPACT_ATOMS: atom_id res chain seq x y z
N MET A 1 -8.70 -5.38 -19.73
CA MET A 1 -8.97 -4.83 -18.38
C MET A 1 -8.60 -3.37 -18.40
N ASP A 2 -9.49 -2.48 -17.96
CA ASP A 2 -9.23 -1.04 -17.88
C ASP A 2 -8.13 -0.75 -16.83
N LEU A 3 -7.18 0.13 -17.16
CA LEU A 3 -6.07 0.54 -16.28
C LEU A 3 -6.58 1.14 -14.97
N LYS A 4 -7.75 1.78 -14.99
CA LYS A 4 -8.41 2.32 -13.80
C LYS A 4 -8.90 1.22 -12.85
N SER A 5 -9.47 0.13 -13.39
CA SER A 5 -9.88 -1.04 -12.59
C SER A 5 -8.65 -1.69 -11.94
N LYS A 6 -7.59 -1.88 -12.73
CA LYS A 6 -6.34 -2.48 -12.23
C LYS A 6 -5.67 -1.61 -11.16
N ARG A 7 -5.67 -0.28 -11.31
CA ARG A 7 -5.20 0.65 -10.27
C ARG A 7 -5.97 0.44 -8.96
N ARG A 8 -7.30 0.39 -9.02
CA ARG A 8 -8.14 0.22 -7.83
C ARG A 8 -7.84 -1.08 -7.10
N GLU A 9 -7.71 -2.18 -7.84
CA GLU A 9 -7.35 -3.49 -7.28
C GLU A 9 -5.97 -3.44 -6.62
N LEU A 10 -4.96 -2.88 -7.30
CA LEU A 10 -3.61 -2.75 -6.75
C LEU A 10 -3.56 -1.88 -5.50
N GLN A 11 -4.31 -0.76 -5.47
CA GLN A 11 -4.42 0.08 -4.26
C GLN A 11 -5.07 -0.69 -3.11
N GLY A 12 -6.06 -1.54 -3.40
CA GLY A 12 -6.66 -2.43 -2.41
C GLY A 12 -5.65 -3.43 -1.82
N VAL A 13 -4.84 -4.07 -2.68
CA VAL A 13 -3.77 -4.98 -2.25
C VAL A 13 -2.72 -4.25 -1.40
N ASN A 14 -2.33 -3.04 -1.82
CA ASN A 14 -1.38 -2.22 -1.07
C ASN A 14 -1.89 -1.85 0.33
N GLY A 15 -3.17 -1.44 0.43
CA GLY A 15 -3.82 -1.17 1.70
C GLY A 15 -3.87 -2.42 2.60
N ALA A 16 -4.21 -3.57 2.04
CA ALA A 16 -4.23 -4.84 2.77
C ALA A 16 -2.84 -5.20 3.32
N ALA A 17 -1.77 -5.01 2.54
CA ALA A 17 -0.40 -5.24 3.00
C ALA A 17 -0.01 -4.35 4.19
N GLY A 18 -0.39 -3.07 4.16
CA GLY A 18 -0.18 -2.14 5.27
C GLY A 18 -0.92 -2.57 6.54
N VAL A 19 -2.16 -3.05 6.40
CA VAL A 19 -2.95 -3.58 7.53
C VAL A 19 -2.31 -4.84 8.11
N VAL A 20 -1.83 -5.76 7.27
CA VAL A 20 -1.14 -6.98 7.73
C VAL A 20 0.11 -6.63 8.53
N ALA A 21 0.90 -5.65 8.09
CA ALA A 21 2.04 -5.15 8.86
C ALA A 21 1.59 -4.58 10.22
N ALA A 22 0.56 -3.72 10.24
CA ALA A 22 0.03 -3.18 11.49
C ALA A 22 -0.42 -4.29 12.46
N LEU A 23 -1.16 -5.30 11.98
CA LEU A 23 -1.60 -6.44 12.79
C LEU A 23 -0.44 -7.30 13.29
N GLY A 24 0.59 -7.51 12.48
CA GLY A 24 1.81 -8.21 12.90
C GLY A 24 2.49 -7.54 14.10
N GLY A 25 2.51 -6.20 14.13
CA GLY A 25 3.02 -5.44 15.26
C GLY A 25 2.09 -5.42 16.46
N PHE A 26 0.83 -5.00 16.28
CA PHE A 26 -0.09 -4.76 17.39
C PHE A 26 -0.70 -6.02 18.00
N VAL A 27 -1.01 -7.02 17.18
CA VAL A 27 -1.63 -8.29 17.63
C VAL A 27 -0.57 -9.36 17.77
N GLY A 28 0.28 -9.49 16.74
CA GLY A 28 1.33 -10.52 16.70
C GLY A 28 2.52 -10.24 17.62
N HIS A 29 2.67 -9.02 18.13
CA HIS A 29 3.82 -8.58 18.94
C HIS A 29 5.18 -8.86 18.27
N LEU A 30 5.23 -8.91 16.93
CA LEU A 30 6.44 -9.26 16.17
C LEU A 30 7.52 -8.17 16.25
N TYR A 31 7.12 -6.93 16.50
CA TYR A 31 7.97 -5.75 16.64
C TYR A 31 7.23 -4.64 17.39
N SER A 32 7.94 -3.55 17.71
CA SER A 32 7.38 -2.45 18.50
C SER A 32 6.24 -1.72 17.77
N PRO A 33 5.30 -1.12 18.52
CA PRO A 33 4.22 -0.29 17.95
C PRO A 33 4.71 0.79 16.98
N ALA A 34 5.85 1.42 17.27
CA ALA A 34 6.44 2.44 16.41
C ALA A 34 6.86 1.87 15.04
N VAL A 35 7.46 0.68 15.01
CA VAL A 35 7.83 -0.02 13.77
C VAL A 35 6.57 -0.42 13.00
N ALA A 36 5.51 -0.85 13.68
CA ALA A 36 4.24 -1.20 13.04
C ALA A 36 3.61 -0.04 12.28
N ILE A 37 3.54 1.12 12.95
CA ILE A 37 3.02 2.36 12.37
C ILE A 37 3.90 2.77 11.18
N PHE A 38 5.22 2.79 11.37
CA PHE A 38 6.15 3.15 10.30
C PHE A 38 5.97 2.25 9.07
N CYS A 39 5.96 0.92 9.25
CA CYS A 39 5.79 -0.03 8.15
C CYS A 39 4.44 0.11 7.45
N ALA A 40 3.34 0.26 8.19
CA ALA A 40 2.02 0.45 7.61
C ALA A 40 1.94 1.70 6.72
N PHE A 41 2.49 2.82 7.19
CA PHE A 41 2.55 4.06 6.41
C PHE A 41 3.57 3.98 5.25
N ALA A 42 4.72 3.35 5.45
CA ALA A 42 5.71 3.17 4.40
C ALA A 42 5.14 2.35 3.23
N ILE A 43 4.47 1.24 3.53
CA ILE A 43 3.77 0.43 2.52
C ILE A 43 2.71 1.27 1.81
N TRP A 44 1.85 1.96 2.56
CA TRP A 44 0.79 2.76 1.97
C TRP A 44 1.34 3.86 1.05
N ILE A 45 2.25 4.71 1.53
CA ILE A 45 2.77 5.87 0.79
C ILE A 45 3.56 5.41 -0.44
N LEU A 46 4.56 4.54 -0.24
CA LEU A 46 5.43 4.10 -1.33
C LEU A 46 4.65 3.27 -2.34
N GLY A 47 3.84 2.31 -1.87
CA GLY A 47 3.04 1.48 -2.74
C GLY A 47 1.99 2.28 -3.52
N ALA A 48 1.29 3.22 -2.89
CA ALA A 48 0.31 4.06 -3.58
C ALA A 48 0.97 4.94 -4.65
N THR A 49 2.14 5.49 -4.34
CA THR A 49 2.95 6.27 -5.29
C THR A 49 3.36 5.41 -6.48
N LEU A 50 3.92 4.22 -6.22
CA LEU A 50 4.35 3.30 -7.27
C LEU A 50 3.18 2.86 -8.16
N ILE A 51 2.05 2.51 -7.55
CA ILE A 51 0.84 2.10 -8.29
C ILE A 51 0.36 3.26 -9.16
N ASN A 52 0.33 4.49 -8.65
CA ASN A 52 -0.08 5.64 -9.44
C ASN A 52 0.87 5.88 -10.61
N LEU A 53 2.19 5.86 -10.38
CA LEU A 53 3.20 6.02 -11.43
C LEU A 53 3.09 4.95 -12.52
N LEU A 54 2.86 3.68 -12.13
CA LEU A 54 2.83 2.54 -13.05
C LEU A 54 1.48 2.37 -13.76
N THR A 55 0.42 3.04 -13.29
CA THR A 55 -0.93 2.91 -13.86
C THR A 55 -1.48 4.24 -14.36
N ASP A 56 -0.72 5.33 -14.29
CA ASP A 56 -1.07 6.59 -14.93
C ASP A 56 -0.99 6.42 -16.44
N PRO A 57 -2.06 6.78 -17.18
CA PRO A 57 -2.01 6.72 -18.64
C PRO A 57 -0.95 7.70 -19.16
N PRO A 58 -0.24 7.34 -20.24
CA PRO A 58 0.87 8.12 -20.78
C PRO A 58 0.45 9.53 -21.25
N ASP A 59 -0.81 9.70 -21.66
CA ASP A 59 -1.33 10.96 -22.22
C ASP A 59 -2.04 11.82 -21.15
N LYS A 60 -1.33 12.17 -20.07
CA LYS A 60 -1.67 13.34 -19.25
C LYS A 60 -0.81 14.53 -19.69
N GLY A 61 -0.96 14.91 -20.95
CA GLY A 61 -0.41 16.11 -21.58
C GLY A 61 -1.48 16.81 -22.38
#